data_AF-A0A527ZZE6-F1
#
_entry.id   AF-A0A527ZZE6-F1
#
_cell.length_a   1.000
_cell.length_b   1.000
_cell.length_c   1.000
_cell.angle_alpha   90.00
_cell.angle_beta   90.00
_cell.angle_gamma   90.00
#
_symmetry.space_group_name_H-M   'P 1'
#
loop_
_entity.id
_entity.type
_entity.pdbx_description
1 polymer ?
#
loop_
_entity_poly.entity_id
_entity_poly.type
_entity_poly.pdbx_seq_one_letter_code
_entity_poly.pdbx_strand_id
1 'polypeptide(L)'
;MSEAIVSVFSHHVCQLGEGPSYDPATDTLYWFDIVNGQLLEKPLSGGAVKIHELGQMASAIAIVDDKRQLIATETGLHVRDVATGKMTLHTA
;
A
#
# COMPACT_ATOMS: atom_id res chain seq x y z
N MET A 1 -32.06 -12.72 -9.19
CA MET A 1 -30.64 -13.10 -9.01
C MET A 1 -30.16 -12.39 -7.76
N SER A 2 -29.61 -13.10 -6.78
CA SER A 2 -29.08 -12.47 -5.56
C SER A 2 -27.86 -11.63 -5.95
N GLU A 3 -27.89 -10.35 -5.63
CA GLU A 3 -26.72 -9.48 -5.74
C GLU A 3 -25.57 -10.11 -4.94
N ALA A 4 -24.39 -10.24 -5.55
CA ALA A 4 -23.25 -10.80 -4.85
C ALA A 4 -22.82 -9.82 -3.75
N ILE A 5 -22.88 -10.25 -2.48
CA ILE A 5 -22.47 -9.44 -1.32
C ILE A 5 -20.96 -9.20 -1.25
N VAL A 6 -20.18 -9.80 -2.17
CA VAL A 6 -18.73 -9.66 -2.31
C VAL A 6 -18.37 -9.66 -3.79
N SER A 7 -17.42 -8.81 -4.18
CA SER A 7 -16.84 -8.76 -5.52
C SER A 7 -15.31 -8.70 -5.47
N VAL A 8 -14.64 -9.10 -6.55
CA VAL A 8 -13.18 -8.94 -6.66
C VAL A 8 -12.83 -7.46 -6.68
N PHE A 9 -12.03 -7.02 -5.71
CA PHE A 9 -11.62 -5.61 -5.60
C PHE A 9 -10.47 -5.23 -6.54
N SER A 10 -9.55 -6.17 -6.78
CA SER A 10 -8.37 -6.02 -7.62
C SER A 10 -8.09 -7.33 -8.34
N HIS A 11 -7.82 -7.26 -9.65
CA HIS A 11 -7.34 -8.39 -10.44
C HIS A 11 -5.81 -8.47 -10.51
N HIS A 12 -5.09 -7.57 -9.83
CA HIS A 12 -3.64 -7.62 -9.77
C HIS A 12 -3.20 -8.84 -8.95
N VAL A 13 -2.43 -9.73 -9.55
CA VAL A 13 -1.94 -10.95 -8.92
C VAL A 13 -0.63 -10.64 -8.22
N CYS A 14 -0.64 -10.61 -6.89
CA CYS A 14 0.58 -10.51 -6.09
C CYS A 14 1.25 -11.88 -5.97
N GLN A 15 2.59 -11.92 -5.93
CA GLN A 15 3.30 -13.13 -5.51
C GLN A 15 3.02 -13.44 -4.03
N LEU A 16 3.05 -12.41 -3.17
CA LEU A 16 2.61 -12.49 -1.78
C LEU A 16 1.86 -11.23 -1.39
N GLY A 17 0.53 -11.24 -1.56
CA GLY A 17 -0.37 -10.15 -1.20
C GLY A 17 -0.64 -10.09 0.30
N GLU A 18 -0.23 -9.02 0.98
CA GLU A 18 -0.35 -8.89 2.44
C GLU A 18 -0.45 -7.42 2.90
N GLY A 19 -0.66 -7.22 4.21
CA GLY A 19 -0.64 -5.91 4.85
C GLY A 19 -1.70 -4.92 4.35
N PRO A 20 -2.98 -5.34 4.15
CA PRO A 20 -4.03 -4.41 3.76
C PRO A 20 -4.24 -3.33 4.82
N SER A 21 -4.28 -2.07 4.40
CA SER A 21 -4.46 -0.90 5.28
C SER A 21 -5.31 0.15 4.57
N TYR A 22 -6.30 0.69 5.27
CA TYR A 22 -7.26 1.64 4.72
C TYR A 22 -7.00 3.04 5.27
N ASP A 23 -6.90 4.01 4.38
CA ASP A 23 -6.88 5.44 4.71
C ASP A 23 -8.27 6.06 4.50
N PRO A 24 -9.01 6.39 5.58
CA PRO A 24 -10.34 6.99 5.47
C PRO A 24 -10.31 8.44 4.95
N ALA A 25 -9.18 9.15 5.05
CA ALA A 25 -9.10 10.53 4.58
C ALA A 25 -9.11 10.62 3.04
N THR A 26 -8.61 9.58 2.37
CA THR A 26 -8.47 9.50 0.92
C THR A 26 -9.34 8.39 0.30
N ASP A 27 -10.16 7.70 1.08
CA ASP A 27 -10.97 6.54 0.65
C ASP A 27 -10.12 5.49 -0.10
N THR A 28 -8.90 5.22 0.40
CA THR A 28 -7.90 4.44 -0.34
C THR A 28 -7.44 3.22 0.43
N LEU A 29 -7.44 2.07 -0.25
CA LEU A 29 -6.85 0.84 0.25
C LEU A 29 -5.42 0.69 -0.27
N TYR A 30 -4.52 0.39 0.65
CA TYR A 30 -3.12 0.04 0.40
C TYR A 30 -2.88 -1.43 0.75
N TRP A 31 -2.01 -2.11 0.02
CA TRP A 31 -1.50 -3.45 0.35
C TRP A 31 -0.15 -3.69 -0.33
N PHE A 32 0.53 -4.78 0.00
CA PHE A 32 1.86 -5.07 -0.53
C PHE A 32 1.87 -6.32 -1.39
N ASP A 33 2.68 -6.33 -2.44
CA ASP A 33 3.27 -7.55 -2.96
C ASP A 33 4.68 -7.67 -2.36
N ILE A 34 4.77 -8.39 -1.25
CA ILE A 34 5.95 -8.37 -0.37
C ILE A 34 7.20 -8.81 -1.14
N VAL A 35 7.10 -9.93 -1.86
CA VAL A 35 8.28 -10.53 -2.52
C VAL A 35 8.77 -9.67 -3.68
N ASN A 36 7.85 -9.01 -4.39
CA ASN A 36 8.20 -8.10 -5.47
C ASN A 36 8.59 -6.69 -4.99
N GLY A 37 8.48 -6.40 -3.69
CA GLY A 37 8.84 -5.09 -3.13
C GLY A 37 7.95 -3.97 -3.64
N GLN A 38 6.64 -4.22 -3.75
CA GLN A 38 5.67 -3.27 -4.27
C GLN A 38 4.64 -2.87 -3.22
N LEU A 39 4.30 -1.58 -3.19
CA LEU A 39 3.10 -1.06 -2.54
C LEU A 39 2.03 -0.84 -3.60
N LEU A 40 0.86 -1.41 -3.39
CA LEU A 40 -0.30 -1.24 -4.24
C LEU A 40 -1.29 -0.29 -3.57
N GLU A 41 -1.93 0.54 -4.38
CA GLU A 41 -2.85 1.60 -3.96
C GLU A 41 -4.08 1.57 -4.86
N LYS A 42 -5.28 1.57 -4.26
CA LYS A 42 -6.53 1.69 -5.02
C LYS A 42 -7.63 2.36 -4.20
N PRO A 43 -8.27 3.43 -4.73
CA PRO A 43 -9.47 4.00 -4.12
C PRO A 43 -10.61 2.97 -4.02
N LEU A 44 -11.37 2.99 -2.92
CA LEU A 44 -12.58 2.17 -2.79
C LEU A 44 -13.67 2.62 -3.77
N SER A 45 -13.74 3.92 -4.05
CA SER A 45 -14.59 4.49 -5.12
C SER A 45 -14.32 3.93 -6.54
N GLY A 46 -13.20 3.22 -6.75
CA GLY A 46 -12.90 2.51 -7.99
C GLY A 46 -11.64 3.01 -8.71
N GLY A 47 -11.45 2.56 -9.95
CA GLY A 47 -10.29 2.90 -10.77
C GLY A 47 -9.22 1.80 -10.83
N ALA A 48 -8.14 2.09 -11.55
CA ALA A 48 -7.02 1.17 -11.72
C ALA A 48 -6.17 1.10 -10.45
N VAL A 49 -5.58 -0.06 -10.21
CA VAL A 49 -4.56 -0.23 -9.16
C VAL A 49 -3.31 0.54 -9.57
N LYS A 50 -2.82 1.39 -8.68
CA LYS A 50 -1.53 2.04 -8.80
C LYS A 50 -0.49 1.21 -8.06
N ILE A 51 0.66 0.99 -8.71
CA ILE A 51 1.78 0.22 -8.16
C ILE A 51 2.94 1.17 -7.92
N HIS A 52 3.52 1.11 -6.73
CA HIS A 52 4.70 1.86 -6.33
C HIS A 52 5.83 0.88 -6.05
N GLU A 53 6.89 0.96 -6.86
CA GLU A 53 8.11 0.19 -6.64
C GLU A 53 8.85 0.73 -5.40
N LEU A 54 9.06 -0.13 -4.40
CA LEU A 54 9.81 0.22 -3.19
C LEU A 54 11.28 -0.18 -3.30
N GLY A 55 11.60 -1.14 -4.16
CA GLY A 55 12.96 -1.68 -4.34
C GLY A 55 13.47 -2.52 -3.18
N GLN A 56 12.60 -2.88 -2.23
CA GLN A 56 12.86 -3.77 -1.09
C GLN A 56 11.54 -4.36 -0.58
N MET A 57 11.61 -5.49 0.11
CA MET A 57 10.42 -6.10 0.71
C MET A 57 9.84 -5.20 1.81
N ALA A 58 8.53 -5.00 1.78
CA ALA A 58 7.79 -4.26 2.79
C ALA A 58 6.47 -4.98 3.11
N SER A 59 6.04 -4.90 4.36
CA SER A 59 4.91 -5.72 4.86
C SER A 59 3.85 -4.95 5.63
N ALA A 60 4.11 -3.69 6.00
CA ALA A 60 3.14 -2.87 6.71
C ALA A 60 3.28 -1.38 6.38
N ILE A 61 2.15 -0.69 6.45
CA ILE A 61 2.02 0.76 6.27
C ILE A 61 1.15 1.36 7.36
N ALA A 62 1.57 2.51 7.88
CA ALA A 62 0.75 3.39 8.69
C ALA A 62 0.72 4.78 8.08
N ILE A 63 -0.46 5.40 8.03
CA ILE A 63 -0.62 6.79 7.63
C ILE A 63 -0.15 7.68 8.79
N VAL A 64 0.81 8.57 8.52
CA VAL A 64 1.27 9.56 9.51
C VAL A 64 0.45 10.83 9.38
N ASP A 65 0.31 11.33 8.15
CA ASP A 65 -0.51 12.48 7.75
C ASP A 65 -0.77 12.45 6.23
N ASP A 66 -1.30 13.55 5.67
CA ASP A 66 -1.62 13.72 4.25
C ASP A 66 -0.41 13.61 3.32
N LYS A 67 0.81 13.76 3.84
CA LYS A 67 2.05 13.80 3.05
C LYS A 67 2.99 12.64 3.36
N ARG A 68 2.79 11.96 4.48
CA ARG A 68 3.75 11.01 5.01
C ARG A 68 3.09 9.70 5.40
N GLN A 69 3.79 8.63 5.06
CA GLN A 69 3.48 7.26 5.47
C GLN A 69 4.69 6.66 6.17
N LEU A 70 4.48 5.80 7.15
CA LEU A 70 5.52 4.96 7.73
C LEU A 70 5.41 3.57 7.11
N ILE A 71 6.50 3.08 6.52
CA ILE A 71 6.60 1.78 5.86
C ILE A 71 7.54 0.89 6.68
N ALA A 72 7.08 -0.31 7.03
CA ALA A 72 7.94 -1.34 7.60
C ALA A 72 8.53 -2.19 6.48
N THR A 73 9.85 -2.15 6.34
CA THR A 73 10.61 -2.90 5.33
C THR A 73 11.53 -3.94 5.97
N GLU A 74 12.11 -4.82 5.15
CA GLU A 74 13.13 -5.78 5.59
C GLU A 74 14.42 -5.13 6.13
N THR A 75 14.64 -3.84 5.84
CA THR A 75 15.84 -3.09 6.28
C THR A 75 15.56 -2.06 7.37
N GLY A 76 14.30 -1.88 7.78
CA GLY A 76 13.92 -1.00 8.88
C GLY A 76 12.62 -0.24 8.63
N LEU A 77 12.38 0.77 9.47
CA LEU A 77 11.23 1.66 9.34
C LEU A 77 11.62 2.85 8.46
N HIS A 78 10.81 3.15 7.45
CA HIS A 78 11.05 4.25 6.51
C HIS A 78 9.87 5.22 6.51
N VAL A 79 10.16 6.52 6.57
CA VAL A 79 9.17 7.55 6.22
C VAL A 79 9.14 7.69 4.71
N ARG A 80 7.98 7.44 4.11
CA ARG A 80 7.69 7.61 2.69
C ARG A 80 6.96 8.94 2.48
N ASP A 81 7.49 9.76 1.58
CA ASP A 81 6.77 10.92 1.04
C ASP A 81 5.74 10.46 0.02
N VAL A 82 4.47 10.81 0.21
CA VAL A 82 3.35 10.30 -0.60
C VAL A 82 3.43 10.78 -2.05
N ALA A 83 3.84 12.04 -2.26
CA ALA A 83 3.85 12.68 -3.57
C ALA A 83 4.96 12.12 -4.48
N THR A 84 6.13 11.84 -3.90
CA THR A 84 7.33 11.44 -4.63
C THR A 84 7.66 9.95 -4.51
N GLY A 85 7.13 9.27 -3.50
CA GLY A 85 7.49 7.90 -3.15
C GLY A 85 8.86 7.78 -2.48
N LYS A 86 9.58 8.87 -2.23
CA LYS A 86 10.89 8.84 -1.59
C LYS A 86 10.80 8.22 -0.19
N MET A 87 11.60 7.20 0.06
CA MET A 87 11.75 6.58 1.37
C MET A 87 13.01 7.09 2.08
N THR A 88 12.87 7.44 3.37
CA THR A 88 13.98 7.86 4.25
C THR A 88 13.96 7.01 5.50
N LEU A 89 15.08 6.36 5.82
CA LEU A 89 15.21 5.53 7.03
C LEU A 89 14.90 6.37 8.28
N HIS A 90 14.00 5.88 9.12
CA HIS A 90 13.67 6.47 10.40
C HIS A 90 14.54 5.86 11.49
N THR A 91 15.47 6.67 12.01
CA THR A 91 16.36 6.31 13.12
C THR A 91 16.15 7.27 14.30
N ALA A 92 16.55 6.83 15.49
CA ALA A 92 16.62 7.68 16.68
C ALA A 92 17.76 8.71 16.60
#